data_AF-A0A7X7TT48-F1
#
_entry.id   AF-A0A7X7TT48-F1
#
_cell.length_a   1.000
_cell.length_b   1.000
_cell.length_c   1.000
_cell.angle_alpha   90.00
_cell.angle_beta   90.00
_cell.angle_gamma   90.00
#
_symmetry.space_group_name_H-M   'P 1'
#
loop_
_entity.id
_entity.type
_entity.pdbx_description
1 polymer ?
#
loop_
_entity_poly.entity_id
_entity_poly.type
_entity_poly.pdbx_seq_one_letter_code
_entity_poly.pdbx_strand_id
1 'polypeptide(L)' 'MGWFKTRSDVAKSLNVSTSTALRLLQQLVSKGLVNRKGERGGSKYYLASK' A
#
# COMPACT_ATOMS: atom_id res chain seq x y z
N MET A 1 -14.45 -11.12 2.62
CA MET A 1 -12.99 -10.92 2.68
C MET A 1 -12.66 -9.50 2.20
N GLY A 2 -12.18 -8.60 3.07
CA GLY A 2 -11.79 -7.25 2.63
C GLY A 2 -10.50 -7.26 1.82
N TRP A 3 -10.47 -6.61 0.66
CA TRP A 3 -9.28 -6.52 -0.19
C TRP A 3 -8.24 -5.57 0.45
N PHE A 4 -7.08 -6.10 0.80
CA PHE A 4 -5.95 -5.30 1.27
C PHE A 4 -4.64 -5.77 0.64
N LYS A 5 -3.73 -4.84 0.47
CA LYS A 5 -2.40 -5.07 -0.11
C LYS A 5 -1.33 -4.61 0.88
N THR A 6 -0.25 -5.37 0.97
CA THR A 6 0.92 -4.98 1.78
C THR A 6 2.01 -4.43 0.87
N ARG A 7 2.97 -3.69 1.42
CA ARG A 7 4.14 -3.22 0.65
C ARG A 7 4.87 -4.36 -0.06
N SER A 8 4.94 -5.54 0.56
CA SER A 8 5.62 -6.71 -0.01
C SER A 8 4.83 -7.31 -1.17
N ASP A 9 3.50 -7.32 -1.08
CA ASP A 9 2.63 -7.75 -2.17
C ASP A 9 2.74 -6.81 -3.37
N VAL A 10 2.67 -5.49 -3.14
CA VAL A 10 2.85 -4.47 -4.18
C VAL A 10 4.23 -4.55 -4.82
N ALA A 11 5.29 -4.72 -4.01
CA ALA A 11 6.65 -4.90 -4.50
C ALA A 11 6.78 -6.13 -5.41
N LYS A 12 6.17 -7.26 -5.03
CA LYS A 12 6.16 -8.49 -5.84
C LYS A 12 5.36 -8.31 -7.13
N SER A 13 4.15 -7.75 -7.06
CA SER A 13 3.29 -7.57 -8.24
C SER A 13 3.88 -6.60 -9.27
N LEU A 14 4.56 -5.55 -8.81
CA LEU A 14 5.18 -4.56 -9.70
C LEU A 14 6.64 -4.89 -10.04
N ASN A 15 7.19 -5.97 -9.48
CA ASN A 15 8.61 -6.33 -9.59
C ASN A 15 9.55 -5.16 -9.25
N VAL A 16 9.23 -4.42 -8.18
CA VAL A 16 10.02 -3.27 -7.71
C VAL A 16 10.56 -3.50 -6.31
N SER A 17 11.59 -2.74 -5.95
CA SER A 17 12.10 -2.72 -4.58
C SER A 17 11.02 -2.27 -3.58
N THR A 18 11.05 -2.81 -2.37
CA THR A 18 10.12 -2.48 -1.28
C THR A 18 10.11 -0.99 -0.93
N SER A 19 11.24 -0.30 -1.10
CA SER A 19 11.36 1.16 -0.96
C SER A 19 10.56 1.93 -2.03
N THR A 20 10.60 1.46 -3.28
CA THR A 20 9.83 2.04 -4.40
C THR A 20 8.35 1.78 -4.21
N ALA A 21 7.97 0.55 -3.83
CA ALA A 21 6.58 0.22 -3.50
C ALA A 21 6.04 1.09 -2.35
N LEU A 22 6.85 1.35 -1.32
CA LEU A 22 6.47 2.23 -0.22
C LEU A 22 6.23 3.67 -0.70
N ARG A 23 7.10 4.22 -1.54
CA ARG A 23 6.92 5.56 -2.14
C ARG A 23 5.64 5.65 -2.95
N LEU A 24 5.38 4.68 -3.82
CA LEU A 24 4.16 4.62 -4.63
C LEU A 24 2.90 4.56 -3.74
N LEU A 25 2.92 3.71 -2.72
CA LEU A 25 1.83 3.62 -1.74
C LEU A 25 1.61 4.94 -0.99
N GLN A 26 2.68 5.63 -0.57
CA GLN A 26 2.57 6.96 0.05
C GLN A 26 1.97 8.00 -0.89
N GLN A 27 2.35 8.00 -2.18
CA GLN A 27 1.76 8.90 -3.17
C GLN A 27 0.27 8.62 -3.35
N LEU A 28 -0.14 7.35 -3.39
CA LEU A 28 -1.55 6.97 -3.47
C LEU A 28 -2.32 7.37 -2.21
N VAL A 29 -1.72 7.27 -1.02
CA VAL A 29 -2.32 7.76 0.24
C VAL A 29 -2.49 9.27 0.18
N SER A 30 -1.46 10.01 -0.25
CA SER A 30 -1.52 11.46 -0.39
C SER A 30 -2.58 11.92 -1.39
N LYS A 31 -2.89 11.10 -2.40
CA LYS A 31 -3.96 11.36 -3.38
C LYS A 31 -5.35 10.94 -2.88
N GLY A 32 -5.45 10.38 -1.66
CA GLY A 32 -6.70 9.86 -1.11
C GLY A 32 -7.23 8.61 -1.84
N LEU A 33 -6.39 7.93 -2.63
CA LEU A 33 -6.78 6.74 -3.40
C LEU A 33 -6.64 5.45 -2.61
N VAL A 34 -5.76 5.43 -1.61
CA VAL A 34 -5.59 4.29 -0.70
C VAL A 34 -5.50 4.75 0.74
N ASN A 35 -6.06 3.96 1.64
CA ASN A 35 -5.97 4.18 3.07
C ASN A 35 -4.94 3.23 3.68
N ARG A 36 -4.03 3.78 4.47
CA ARG A 36 -3.06 3.00 5.24
C ARG A 36 -3.66 2.69 6.62
N LYS A 37 -3.71 1.41 6.99
CA LYS A 37 -4.11 0.96 8.33
C LYS A 37 -3.06 -0.01 8.89
N GLY A 38 -2.56 0.25 10.09
CA GLY A 38 -1.67 -0.64 10.84
C GLY A 38 -0.31 -0.05 11.19
N GLU A 39 0.23 -0.48 12.33
CA GLU A 39 1.45 0.04 12.95
C GLU A 39 2.74 -0.56 12.37
N ARG A 40 3.89 0.07 12.70
CA ARG A 40 5.24 -0.15 12.14
C ARG A 40 5.59 -1.64 12.04
N GLY A 41 5.44 -2.21 10.84
CA GLY A 41 5.81 -3.61 10.53
C GLY A 41 4.76 -4.35 9.69
N GLY A 42 3.48 -3.98 9.83
CA GLY A 42 2.35 -4.68 9.21
C GLY A 42 1.32 -3.76 8.56
N SER A 43 1.76 -2.60 8.04
CA SER A 43 0.84 -1.65 7.40
C SER A 43 0.13 -2.30 6.20
N LYS A 44 -1.19 -2.38 6.31
CA LYS A 44 -2.10 -2.82 5.27
C LYS A 44 -2.63 -1.59 4.54
N TYR A 45 -2.67 -1.67 3.22
CA TYR A 45 -3.19 -0.63 2.36
C TYR A 45 -4.50 -1.12 1.76
N TYR A 46 -5.53 -0.31 1.88
CA TYR A 46 -6.87 -0.56 1.39
C TYR A 46 -7.15 0.45 0.28
N LEU A 47 -7.90 0.07 -0.76
CA LEU A 47 -8.44 1.09 -1.65
C LEU A 47 -9.31 2.03 -0.84
N ALA A 48 -9.17 3.34 -1.08
CA ALA A 48 -10.17 4.27 -0.66
C ALA A 48 -11.41 4.01 -1.50
N SER A 49 -12.43 3.43 -0.88
CA SER A 49 -13.76 3.40 -1.49
C SER A 49 -14.25 4.84 -1.53
N LYS A 50 -14.61 5.30 -2.72
CA LYS A 50 -15.27 6.60 -2.92
C LYS A 50 -16.65 6.60 -2.28
#